data_AF-Q9FUF9-F1
#
_entry.id   AF-Q9FUF9-F1
#
_cell.length_a   1.000
_cell.length_b   1.000
_cell.length_c   1.000
_cell.angle_alpha   90.00
_cell.angle_beta   90.00
_cell.angle_gamma   90.00
#
_symmetry.space_group_name_H-M   'P 1'
#
loop_
_entity.id
_entity.type
_entity.pdbx_description
1 polymer ?
#
loop_
_entity_poly.entity_id
_entity_poly.type
_entity_poly.pdbx_seq_one_letter_code
_entity_poly.pdbx_strand_id
1 'polypeptide(L)' 'YVTSKLWVTENHPHLVVPALQKSLKTLQLEYLDLYLIHWPLSSTPGKFSFPIAVEDLLPFDVKGVWE' A
#
# COMPACT_ATOMS: atom_id res chain seq x y z
N TYR A 1 19.29 -6.89 1.63
CA TYR A 1 17.92 -7.35 1.40
C TYR A 1 16.96 -6.51 2.24
N VAL A 2 16.26 -5.57 1.60
CA VAL A 2 15.30 -4.63 2.18
C VAL A 2 13.92 -4.93 1.62
N THR A 3 12.94 -5.08 2.51
CA THR A 3 11.54 -5.33 2.16
C THR A 3 10.66 -4.23 2.74
N SER A 4 9.75 -3.70 1.94
CA SER A 4 8.69 -2.81 2.40
C SER A 4 7.31 -3.34 2.01
N LYS A 5 6.25 -2.67 2.45
CA LYS A 5 4.87 -3.15 2.28
C LYS A 5 3.94 -2.02 1.85
N LEU A 6 2.98 -2.33 0.97
CA LEU A 6 1.87 -1.47 0.57
C LEU A 6 0.80 -1.48 1.66
N TRP A 7 0.54 -0.32 2.27
CA TRP A 7 -0.43 -0.19 3.34
C TRP A 7 -1.87 -0.14 2.81
N VAL A 8 -2.84 -0.33 3.70
CA VAL A 8 -4.27 -0.52 3.38
C VAL A 8 -4.90 0.73 2.74
N THR A 9 -4.46 1.92 3.14
CA THR A 9 -4.94 3.20 2.56
C THR A 9 -4.46 3.43 1.13
N GLU A 10 -3.38 2.77 0.71
CA GLU A 10 -2.78 2.88 -0.61
C GLU A 10 -3.01 1.61 -1.45
N ASN A 11 -3.76 0.63 -0.93
CA ASN A 11 -4.06 -0.64 -1.59
C ASN A 11 -5.14 -0.48 -2.67
N HIS A 12 -4.87 0.40 -3.64
CA HIS A 12 -5.72 0.74 -4.78
C HIS A 12 -4.86 0.75 -6.05
N PRO A 13 -5.34 0.28 -7.21
CA PRO A 13 -4.53 0.10 -8.43
C PRO A 13 -3.67 1.31 -8.79
N HIS A 14 -4.27 2.50 -8.78
CA HIS A 14 -3.62 3.76 -9.14
C HIS A 14 -2.72 4.36 -8.05
N LEU A 15 -2.70 3.80 -6.84
CA LEU A 15 -1.92 4.28 -5.70
C LEU A 15 -0.71 3.39 -5.36
N VAL A 16 -0.62 2.19 -5.94
CA VAL A 16 0.50 1.25 -5.70
C VAL A 16 1.85 1.90 -6.01
N VAL A 17 2.02 2.43 -7.24
CA VAL A 17 3.29 3.03 -7.66
C VAL A 17 3.63 4.30 -6.86
N PRO A 18 2.70 5.25 -6.63
CA PRO A 18 2.94 6.38 -5.73
C PRO A 18 3.39 5.97 -4.33
N ALA A 19 2.78 4.93 -3.74
CA ALA A 19 3.14 4.44 -2.41
C ALA A 19 4.52 3.77 -2.35
N LEU A 20 4.88 3.02 -3.40
CA LEU A 20 6.22 2.48 -3.57
C LEU A 20 7.26 3.59 -3.71
N GLN A 21 7.01 4.58 -4.57
CA GLN A 21 7.90 5.74 -4.75
C GLN A 21 8.10 6.54 -3.45
N LYS A 22 7.03 6.73 -2.68
CA LYS A 22 7.09 7.33 -1.34
C LYS A 22 7.97 6.49 -0.41
N SER A 23 7.81 5.17 -0.41
CA SER A 23 8.61 4.25 0.41
C SER A 23 10.10 4.35 0.07
N LEU A 24 10.45 4.29 -1.22
CA LEU A 24 11.82 4.44 -1.73
C LEU A 24 12.43 5.78 -1.32
N LYS A 25 11.69 6.88 -1.51
CA LYS A 25 12.13 8.23 -1.11
C LYS A 25 12.40 8.33 0.38
N THR A 26 11.49 7.80 1.22
CA THR A 26 11.65 7.82 2.68
C THR A 26 12.83 6.97 3.14
N LEU A 27 13.08 5.83 2.50
CA LEU A 27 14.20 4.94 2.81
C LEU A 27 15.52 5.38 2.19
N GLN A 28 15.52 6.40 1.31
CA GLN A 28 16.68 6.83 0.52
C GLN A 28 17.28 5.68 -0.31
N LEU A 29 16.41 4.89 -0.93
CA LEU A 29 16.77 3.75 -1.77
C LEU A 29 16.28 3.95 -3.20
N GLU A 30 16.98 3.37 -4.17
CA GLU A 30 16.57 3.35 -5.57
C GLU A 30 15.67 2.14 -5.91
N TYR A 31 15.79 1.05 -5.14
CA TYR A 31 14.98 -0.16 -5.28
C TYR A 31 14.70 -0.85 -3.93
N LEU A 32 13.76 -1.80 -3.93
CA LEU A 32 13.54 -2.76 -2.84
C LEU A 32 13.78 -4.17 -3.37
N ASP A 33 14.36 -5.03 -2.54
CA ASP A 33 14.51 -6.44 -2.91
C ASP A 33 13.15 -7.17 -2.96
N LEU A 34 12.16 -6.70 -2.19
CA LEU A 34 10.79 -7.22 -2.16
C LEU A 34 9.79 -6.15 -1.72
N TYR A 35 8.63 -6.10 -2.36
CA TYR A 35 7.50 -5.25 -1.96
C TYR A 35 6.23 -6.10 -1.84
N LEU A 36 5.57 -6.02 -0.68
CA LEU A 36 4.44 -6.90 -0.34
C LEU A 36 3.15 -6.11 -0.15
N ILE A 37 2.01 -6.70 -0.49
CA ILE A 37 0.72 -6.22 0.01
C ILE A 37 0.69 -6.50 1.52
N HIS A 38 0.52 -5.47 2.36
CA HIS A 38 0.61 -5.64 3.82
C HIS A 38 -0.58 -6.45 4.37
N TRP A 39 -1.78 -6.23 3.84
CA TRP A 39 -3.01 -6.92 4.22
C TRP A 39 -3.93 -7.11 3.00
N PRO A 40 -4.74 -8.17 2.93
CA PRO A 40 -5.72 -8.37 1.85
C PRO A 40 -6.96 -7.48 2.02
N LEU A 41 -6.75 -6.18 2.28
CA LEU A 41 -7.78 -5.18 2.58
C LEU A 41 -7.43 -3.85 1.91
N SER A 42 -8.44 -3.05 1.60
CA SER A 42 -8.30 -1.65 1.17
C SER A 42 -9.13 -0.74 2.06
N SER A 43 -8.69 0.51 2.27
CA SER A 43 -9.43 1.51 3.04
C SER A 43 -9.35 2.89 2.41
N THR A 44 -10.10 3.84 2.97
CA THR A 44 -10.13 5.24 2.55
C THR A 44 -8.72 5.82 2.32
N PRO A 45 -8.36 6.22 1.08
CA PRO A 45 -7.05 6.76 0.76
C PRO A 45 -6.68 7.99 1.59
N GLY A 46 -5.40 8.08 1.98
CA GLY A 46 -4.86 9.23 2.71
C GLY A 46 -5.29 9.34 4.18
N LYS A 47 -6.18 8.48 4.67
CA LYS A 47 -6.66 8.46 6.05
C LYS A 47 -5.94 7.37 6.86
N PHE A 48 -4.66 7.59 7.19
CA PHE A 48 -3.91 6.63 8.01
C PHE A 48 -4.56 6.50 9.40
N SER A 49 -5.06 5.31 9.71
CA SER A 49 -5.60 4.95 11.02
C SER A 49 -5.16 3.54 11.40
N PHE A 50 -4.91 3.33 12.70
CA PHE A 50 -4.70 2.01 13.27
C PHE A 50 -5.27 1.97 14.70
N PRO A 51 -6.25 1.11 15.01
CA PRO A 51 -6.89 0.14 14.10
C PRO A 51 -7.67 0.81 12.97
N ILE A 52 -7.83 0.08 11.85
CA ILE A 52 -8.63 0.55 10.71
C ILE A 52 -10.10 0.43 11.10
N ALA A 53 -10.83 1.53 11.01
CA ALA A 53 -12.27 1.55 11.28
C ALA A 53 -13.01 0.75 10.20
N VAL A 54 -14.01 -0.02 10.60
CA VAL A 54 -14.73 -0.93 9.68
C VAL A 54 -15.46 -0.13 8.60
N GLU A 55 -15.97 1.05 8.96
CA GLU A 55 -16.61 2.01 8.07
C GLU A 55 -15.68 2.61 7.01
N ASP A 56 -14.36 2.55 7.20
CA ASP A 56 -13.37 3.03 6.24
C ASP A 56 -12.92 1.93 5.26
N LEU A 57 -13.38 0.69 5.41
CA LEU A 57 -13.01 -0.41 4.51
C LEU A 57 -13.70 -0.28 3.15
N LEU A 58 -12.93 -0.54 2.10
CA LEU A 58 -13.35 -0.50 0.71
C LEU A 58 -13.09 -1.86 0.03
N PRO A 59 -13.80 -2.19 -1.05
CA PRO A 59 -13.52 -3.41 -1.81
C PRO A 59 -12.06 -3.46 -2.28
N PHE A 60 -11.39 -4.57 -2.01
CA PHE A 60 -10.03 -4.81 -2.46
C PHE A 60 -10.03 -5.38 -3.89
N ASP A 61 -9.66 -4.55 -4.86
CA ASP A 61 -9.41 -4.98 -6.24
C ASP A 61 -8.04 -5.66 -6.36
N VAL A 62 -8.00 -6.95 -6.02
CA VAL A 62 -6.77 -7.74 -6.08
C VAL A 62 -6.17 -7.78 -7.49
N LYS A 63 -7.00 -7.84 -8.54
CA LYS A 63 -6.51 -7.94 -9.91
C LYS A 63 -5.85 -6.65 -10.34
N GLY A 64 -6.50 -5.51 -10.13
CA GLY A 64 -5.95 -4.21 -10.49
C GLY A 64 -4.76 -3.77 -9.64
N VAL A 65 -4.63 -4.27 -8.40
CA VAL A 65 -3.43 -4.01 -7.57
C VAL A 65 -2.25 -4.87 -7.99
N TRP A 66 -2.51 -6.10 -8.47
CA TRP A 66 -1.46 -7.07 -8.77
C TRP A 66 -0.92 -6.99 -10.21
N GLU A 67 -1.77 -6.62 -11.18
CA GLU A 67 -1.42 -6.47 -12.60
C GLU A 67 -0.97 -5.05 -12.95
#